data_AF-A0A967PU95-F1
#
_entry.id   AF-A0A967PU95-F1
#
_cell.length_a   1.000
_cell.length_b   1.000
_cell.length_c   1.000
_cell.angle_alpha   90.00
_cell.angle_beta   90.00
_cell.angle_gamma   90.00
#
_symmetry.space_group_name_H-M   'P 1'
#
loop_
_entity.id
_entity.type
_entity.pdbx_description
1 polymer ?
#
loop_
_entity_poly.entity_id
_entity_poly.type
_entity_poly.pdbx_seq_one_letter_code
_entity_poly.pdbx_strand_id
1 'polypeptide(L)' 'MIKHIVMWRLYEFADDKSKKENALKLKEKLLSLPEKIPQIKKMEVGINIDQTEAASDVIL' A
#
# COMPACT_ATOMS: atom_id res chain seq x y z
N MET A 1 -16.05 11.87 -10.85
CA MET A 1 -15.45 10.67 -10.23
C MET A 1 -14.00 10.99 -9.92
N ILE A 2 -13.55 10.83 -8.69
CA ILE A 2 -12.17 11.14 -8.27
C ILE A 2 -11.36 9.85 -8.26
N LYS A 3 -10.15 9.87 -8.84
CA LYS A 3 -9.15 8.82 -8.66
C LYS A 3 -8.11 9.34 -7.68
N HIS A 4 -7.93 8.64 -6.57
CA HIS A 4 -6.92 8.94 -5.58
C HIS A 4 -5.82 7.89 -5.71
N ILE A 5 -4.62 8.31 -6.08
CA ILE A 5 -3.46 7.43 -6.27
C ILE A 5 -2.39 7.88 -5.28
N VAL A 6 -1.86 6.94 -4.51
CA VAL A 6 -0.79 7.21 -3.54
C VAL A 6 0.32 6.18 -3.70
N MET A 7 1.56 6.65 -3.64
CA MET A 7 2.74 5.80 -3.75
C MET A 7 3.60 5.98 -2.49
N TRP A 8 4.00 4.87 -1.88
CA TRP A 8 4.83 4.87 -0.67
C TRP A 8 6.20 4.29 -0.93
N ARG A 9 7.22 4.93 -0.37
CA ARG A 9 8.53 4.32 -0.10
C ARG A 9 8.63 4.04 1.39
N LEU A 10 8.93 2.80 1.73
CA LEU A 10 9.05 2.32 3.09
C LEU A 10 10.52 2.29 3.50
N TYR A 11 10.78 2.46 4.79
CA TYR A 11 12.08 2.17 5.37
C TYR A 11 12.36 0.65 5.32
N GLU A 12 13.64 0.27 5.23
CA GLU A 12 14.06 -1.14 5.25
C GLU A 12 13.59 -1.88 6.50
N PHE A 13 13.56 -1.18 7.64
CA PHE A 13 13.08 -1.69 8.92
C PHE A 13 12.31 -0.60 9.68
N ALA A 14 11.12 -0.93 10.16
CA ALA A 14 10.27 -0.08 10.99
C ALA A 14 9.22 -0.93 11.72
N ASP A 15 8.73 -0.49 12.88
CA ASP A 15 7.71 -1.22 13.66
C ASP A 15 8.11 -2.68 13.95
N ASP A 16 9.40 -2.89 14.24
CA ASP A 16 10.05 -4.19 14.46
C ASP A 16 9.85 -5.20 13.32
N LYS A 17 9.66 -4.72 12.09
CA LYS A 17 9.38 -5.52 10.90
C LYS A 17 10.21 -5.08 9.71
N SER A 18 10.47 -6.03 8.81
CA SER A 18 11.04 -5.72 7.51
C SER A 18 10.09 -4.89 6.65
N LYS A 19 10.65 -4.18 5.67
CA LYS A 19 9.91 -3.50 4.60
C LYS A 19 8.80 -4.37 3.99
N LYS A 20 9.10 -5.63 3.67
CA LYS A 20 8.16 -6.56 3.02
C LYS A 20 6.97 -6.89 3.93
N GLU A 21 7.23 -7.18 5.20
CA GLU A 21 6.18 -7.45 6.18
C GLU A 21 5.29 -6.21 6.40
N ASN A 22 5.90 -5.03 6.45
CA ASN A 22 5.16 -3.77 6.55
C ASN A 22 4.33 -3.49 5.29
N ALA A 23 4.84 -3.78 4.10
CA ALA A 23 4.08 -3.64 2.85
C ALA A 23 2.85 -4.56 2.81
N LEU A 24 2.99 -5.81 3.25
CA LEU A 24 1.88 -6.77 3.35
C LEU A 24 0.84 -6.29 4.37
N LYS A 25 1.28 -5.89 5.58
CA LYS A 25 0.41 -5.34 6.62
C LYS A 25 -0.33 -4.07 6.15
N LEU A 26 0.35 -3.19 5.41
CA LEU A 26 -0.26 -1.99 4.82
C LEU A 26 -1.35 -2.36 3.82
N LYS A 27 -1.06 -3.28 2.90
CA LYS A 27 -2.01 -3.78 1.92
C LYS A 27 -3.26 -4.38 2.55
N GLU A 28 -3.10 -5.28 3.53
CA GLU A 28 -4.22 -5.90 4.24
C GLU A 28 -5.11 -4.86 4.93
N LYS A 29 -4.49 -3.90 5.63
CA LYS A 29 -5.23 -2.84 6.31
C LYS A 29 -6.01 -1.96 5.35
N LEU A 30 -5.40 -1.52 4.25
CA LEU A 30 -6.04 -0.69 3.24
C LEU A 30 -7.22 -1.43 2.60
N LEU A 31 -7.02 -2.67 2.15
CA LEU A 31 -8.08 -3.47 1.51
C LEU A 31 -9.25 -3.82 2.44
N SER A 32 -9.11 -3.68 3.76
CA SER A 32 -10.21 -3.81 4.73
C SER A 32 -11.08 -2.55 4.86
N LEU A 33 -10.65 -1.40 4.34
CA LEU A 33 -11.35 -0.13 4.46
C LEU A 33 -12.64 -0.01 3.63
N PRO A 34 -12.75 -0.58 2.41
CA PRO A 34 -14.00 -0.52 1.64
C PRO A 34 -15.22 -1.07 2.40
N GLU A 35 -15.03 -2.06 3.27
CA GLU A 35 -16.09 -2.61 4.12
C GLU A 35 -16.55 -1.64 5.22
N LYS A 36 -15.69 -0.68 5.59
CA LYS A 36 -15.90 0.26 6.71
C LYS A 36 -16.27 1.66 6.23
N ILE A 37 -15.96 2.01 4.99
CA ILE A 37 -16.10 3.36 4.43
C ILE A 37 -16.95 3.32 3.15
N PRO A 38 -18.27 3.53 3.23
CA PRO A 38 -19.21 3.37 2.09
C PRO A 38 -18.95 4.29 0.88
N GLN A 39 -18.19 5.36 1.09
CA GLN A 39 -17.79 6.32 0.05
C GLN A 39 -16.70 5.73 -0.88
N ILE A 40 -15.95 4.74 -0.41
CA ILE A 40 -14.94 4.06 -1.23
C ILE A 40 -15.66 3.15 -2.23
N LYS A 41 -15.62 3.52 -3.50
CA LYS A 41 -16.27 2.75 -4.57
C LYS A 41 -15.42 1.62 -5.11
N LYS A 42 -14.10 1.78 -5.05
CA LYS A 42 -13.11 0.79 -5.47
C LYS A 42 -11.79 1.08 -4.78
N MET A 43 -11.06 0.03 -4.42
CA MET A 43 -9.68 0.12 -3.92
C MET A 43 -8.89 -1.08 -4.42
N GLU A 44 -7.66 -0.82 -4.83
CA GLU A 44 -6.67 -1.84 -5.16
C GLU A 44 -5.37 -1.44 -4.47
N VAL A 45 -4.55 -2.43 -4.11
CA VAL A 45 -3.23 -2.15 -3.54
C VAL A 45 -2.21 -3.10 -4.15
N GLY A 46 -1.23 -2.50 -4.82
CA GLY A 46 -0.08 -3.16 -5.42
C GLY A 46 1.13 -3.10 -4.49
N ILE A 47 1.88 -4.20 -4.43
CA ILE A 47 3.22 -4.24 -3.84
C ILE A 47 4.19 -4.42 -4.98
N ASN A 48 5.28 -3.68 -4.96
CA ASN A 48 6.27 -3.73 -6.01
C ASN A 48 6.93 -5.12 -6.11
N ILE A 49 7.15 -5.56 -7.34
CA ILE A 49 7.78 -6.84 -7.67
C ILE A 49 9.13 -6.66 -8.39
N ASP A 50 9.43 -5.45 -8.88
CA ASP A 50 10.66 -5.13 -9.59
C ASP A 50 11.27 -3.84 -9.03
N GLN A 51 12.37 -3.99 -8.29
CA GLN A 51 12.99 -2.90 -7.54
C GLN A 51 13.94 -2.10 -8.42
N THR A 52 13.40 -1.12 -9.14
CA THR A 52 14.20 -0.03 -9.71
C THR A 52 14.37 1.09 -8.68
N GLU A 53 15.43 1.88 -8.77
CA GLU A 53 15.73 2.98 -7.84
C GLU A 53 14.60 4.04 -7.77
N ALA A 54 13.88 4.21 -8.88
CA ALA A 54 12.74 5.12 -8.95
C ALA A 54 11.45 4.52 -8.40
N ALA A 55 11.35 3.19 -8.28
CA ALA A 55 10.13 2.51 -7.89
C ALA A 55 9.69 2.89 -6.46
N SER A 56 8.37 2.80 -6.25
CA SER A 56 7.77 2.83 -4.92
C SER A 56 7.53 1.40 -4.44
N ASP A 57 7.42 1.20 -3.14
CA ASP A 57 7.24 -0.13 -2.55
C ASP A 57 5.77 -0.58 -2.56
N VAL A 58 4.85 0.36 -2.35
CA VAL A 58 3.39 0.11 -2.31
C VAL A 58 2.65 1.21 -3.07
N ILE A 59 1.61 0.84 -3.81
CA ILE A 59 0.73 1.77 -4.54
C ILE A 59 -0.73 1.44 -4.20
N LEU A 60 -1.53 2.48 -3.98
CA LEU A 60 -3.00 2.44 -3.86
C LEU A 60 -3.65 3.17 -5.04
#